data_AF-A0A519KWS0-F1
#
_entry.id   AF-A0A519KWS0-F1
#
_cell.length_a   1.000
_cell.length_b   1.000
_cell.length_c   1.000
_cell.angle_alpha   90.00
_cell.angle_beta   90.00
_cell.angle_gamma   90.00
#
_symmetry.space_group_name_H-M   'P 1'
#
loop_
_entity.id
_entity.type
_entity.pdbx_description
1 polymer ?
#
loop_
_entity_poly.entity_id
_entity_poly.type
_entity_poly.pdbx_seq_one_letter_code
_entity_poly.pdbx_strand_id
1 'polypeptide(L)'
;MTTSPDTPLFLKALAGETTARPPVWFMRQAGRYLPEYRALRATTPGFIEFCHDPEKAAEATLQPMRRFGFDAAIVFADILLIPRALGQDVWFEAGEGPRLGEMPSVEAMRDKAEGAGEALKSIGQTLSLVREQLDPSKALIGFAGAPWTVATYMLDG
;
A
#
# COMPACT_ATOMS: atom_id res chain seq x y z
N MET A 1 23.03 -4.82 -15.36
CA MET A 1 22.20 -3.65 -15.74
C MET A 1 22.83 -2.44 -15.07
N THR A 2 23.34 -1.48 -15.81
CA THR A 2 23.90 -0.23 -15.26
C THR A 2 22.75 0.72 -14.97
N THR A 3 22.61 1.16 -13.72
CA THR A 3 21.57 2.12 -13.33
C THR A 3 21.84 3.50 -13.94
N SER A 4 20.78 4.21 -14.34
CA SER A 4 20.88 5.60 -14.81
C SER A 4 21.40 6.51 -13.68
N PRO A 5 22.16 7.58 -13.96
CA PRO A 5 22.55 8.56 -12.95
C PRO A 5 21.37 9.05 -12.09
N ASP A 6 20.18 9.16 -12.69
CA ASP A 6 18.93 9.61 -12.04
C ASP A 6 18.21 8.53 -11.21
N THR A 7 18.77 7.32 -11.13
CA THR A 7 18.16 6.21 -10.37
C THR A 7 18.14 6.54 -8.87
N PRO A 8 16.98 6.43 -8.19
CA PRO A 8 16.87 6.63 -6.75
C PRO A 8 17.90 5.84 -5.93
N LEU A 9 18.41 6.44 -4.86
CA LEU A 9 19.42 5.84 -3.97
C LEU A 9 18.99 4.46 -3.46
N PHE A 10 17.72 4.31 -3.11
CA PHE A 10 17.14 3.04 -2.67
C PHE A 10 17.25 1.94 -3.73
N LEU A 11 16.99 2.26 -5.00
CA LEU A 11 17.08 1.29 -6.09
C LEU A 11 18.53 0.91 -6.44
N LYS A 12 19.47 1.86 -6.35
CA LYS A 12 20.91 1.57 -6.50
C LYS A 12 21.38 0.57 -5.46
N ALA A 13 21.01 0.76 -4.19
CA ALA A 13 21.34 -0.18 -3.12
C ALA A 13 20.72 -1.56 -3.34
N LEU A 14 19.45 -1.64 -3.77
CA LEU A 14 18.81 -2.93 -4.10
C LEU A 14 19.43 -3.62 -5.32
N ALA A 15 20.05 -2.87 -6.24
CA ALA A 15 20.83 -3.41 -7.35
C ALA A 15 22.22 -3.92 -6.93
N GLY A 16 22.58 -3.81 -5.65
CA GLY A 16 23.87 -4.24 -5.11
C GLY A 16 25.00 -3.24 -5.29
N GLU A 17 24.70 -1.99 -5.64
CA GLU A 17 25.71 -0.94 -5.79
C GLU A 17 26.16 -0.39 -4.43
N THR A 18 27.47 -0.16 -4.29
CA THR A 18 28.01 0.56 -3.15
C THR A 18 27.61 2.04 -3.25
N THR A 19 26.88 2.51 -2.26
CA THR A 19 26.39 3.89 -2.19
C THR A 19 27.11 4.67 -1.11
N ALA A 20 27.15 6.01 -1.22
CA ALA A 20 27.85 6.87 -0.25
C ALA A 20 27.26 6.82 1.16
N ARG A 21 25.97 6.49 1.29
CA ARG A 21 25.28 6.22 2.55
C ARG A 21 24.17 5.19 2.33
N PRO A 22 23.79 4.41 3.36
CA PRO A 22 22.64 3.52 3.26
C PRO A 22 21.33 4.31 3.04
N PRO A 23 20.44 3.86 2.13
CA PRO A 23 19.10 4.40 2.03
C PRO A 23 18.21 3.93 3.18
N VAL A 24 17.25 4.77 3.60
CA VAL A 24 16.33 4.48 4.70
C VAL A 24 14.88 4.75 4.32
N TRP A 25 14.00 3.84 4.76
CA TRP A 25 12.55 3.98 4.82
C TRP A 25 12.05 3.10 5.97
N PHE A 26 10.79 3.26 6.40
CA PHE A 26 10.24 2.46 7.50
C PHE A 26 8.92 1.81 7.11
N MET A 27 8.74 0.54 7.50
CA MET A 27 7.43 -0.09 7.49
C MET A 27 6.46 0.72 8.34
N ARG A 28 5.25 0.98 7.82
CA ARG A 28 4.23 1.83 8.45
C ARG A 28 4.70 3.28 8.71
N GLN A 29 5.57 3.83 7.86
CA GLN A 29 5.94 5.25 7.90
C GLN A 29 4.75 6.21 7.73
N ALA A 30 3.70 5.80 7.03
CA ALA A 30 2.41 6.48 7.04
C ALA A 30 1.52 5.83 8.10
N GLY A 31 1.23 6.51 9.21
CA GLY A 31 0.44 5.91 10.27
C GLY A 31 0.14 6.81 11.47
N ARG A 32 -0.55 6.22 12.45
CA ARG A 32 -1.16 6.90 13.63
C ARG A 32 -0.20 7.69 14.51
N TYR A 33 1.12 7.47 14.39
CA TYR A 33 2.12 8.25 15.10
C TYR A 33 2.23 9.69 14.57
N LEU A 34 1.75 9.95 13.35
CA LEU A 34 1.67 11.27 12.75
C LEU A 34 0.34 11.96 13.10
N PRO A 35 0.34 13.15 13.72
CA PRO A 35 -0.87 13.97 13.91
C PRO A 35 -1.65 14.23 12.61
N GLU A 36 -0.94 14.59 11.53
CA GLU A 36 -1.49 14.86 10.20
C GLU A 36 -2.17 13.63 9.58
N TYR A 37 -1.64 12.43 9.81
CA TYR A 37 -2.30 11.18 9.41
C TYR A 37 -3.59 10.98 10.18
N ARG A 38 -3.58 11.19 11.50
CA ARG A 38 -4.79 11.05 12.33
C ARG A 38 -5.89 12.02 11.91
N ALA A 39 -5.53 13.27 11.60
CA ALA A 39 -6.46 14.27 11.10
C ALA A 39 -7.07 13.85 9.76
N LEU A 40 -6.25 13.39 8.81
CA LEU A 40 -6.71 12.90 7.51
C LEU A 40 -7.60 11.66 7.67
N ARG A 41 -7.19 10.68 8.47
CA ARG A 41 -7.90 9.42 8.68
C ARG A 41 -9.26 9.61 9.38
N ALA A 42 -9.42 10.69 10.15
CA ALA A 42 -10.69 11.05 10.77
C ALA A 42 -11.75 11.52 9.75
N THR A 43 -11.36 11.92 8.54
CA THR A 43 -12.30 12.38 7.49
C THR A 43 -13.06 11.24 6.81
N THR A 44 -12.60 9.99 6.95
CA THR A 44 -13.18 8.82 6.27
C THR A 44 -13.27 7.68 7.28
N PRO A 45 -14.45 7.30 7.80
CA PRO A 45 -14.57 6.27 8.83
C PRO A 45 -14.02 4.91 8.38
N GLY A 46 -14.38 4.46 7.17
CA GLY A 46 -14.00 3.16 6.63
C GLY A 46 -12.54 3.06 6.21
N PHE A 47 -11.81 2.05 6.67
CA PHE A 47 -10.41 1.86 6.27
C PHE A 47 -10.29 1.39 4.81
N ILE A 48 -11.13 0.44 4.40
CA ILE A 48 -11.18 -0.02 3.00
C ILE A 48 -11.56 1.14 2.07
N GLU A 49 -12.58 1.91 2.44
CA GLU A 49 -12.98 3.13 1.72
C GLU A 49 -11.81 4.12 1.59
N PHE A 50 -11.07 4.34 2.67
CA PHE A 50 -9.88 5.20 2.66
C PHE A 50 -8.81 4.70 1.69
N CYS A 51 -8.55 3.39 1.63
CA CYS A 51 -7.61 2.81 0.68
C CYS A 51 -8.07 2.95 -0.78
N HIS A 52 -9.38 2.97 -1.02
CA HIS A 52 -9.99 3.14 -2.34
C HIS A 52 -10.18 4.61 -2.77
N ASP A 53 -9.85 5.57 -1.91
CA ASP A 53 -9.80 7.00 -2.23
C ASP A 53 -8.35 7.39 -2.63
N PRO A 54 -8.06 7.53 -3.94
CA PRO A 54 -6.69 7.70 -4.40
C PRO A 54 -6.01 8.97 -3.89
N GLU A 55 -6.77 10.05 -3.73
CA GLU A 55 -6.25 11.33 -3.25
C GLU A 55 -5.85 11.23 -1.77
N LYS A 56 -6.72 10.65 -0.93
CA LYS A 56 -6.41 10.47 0.50
C LYS A 56 -5.29 9.45 0.72
N ALA A 57 -5.28 8.35 -0.01
CA ALA A 57 -4.21 7.36 0.07
C ALA A 57 -2.87 7.93 -0.40
N ALA A 58 -2.87 8.76 -1.45
CA ALA A 58 -1.66 9.45 -1.91
C ALA A 58 -1.17 10.48 -0.88
N GLU A 59 -2.07 11.28 -0.32
CA GLU A 59 -1.74 12.24 0.73
C GLU A 59 -1.14 11.54 1.96
N ALA A 60 -1.76 10.46 2.45
CA ALA A 60 -1.21 9.66 3.54
C ALA A 60 0.20 9.11 3.24
N THR A 61 0.43 8.68 1.99
CA THR A 61 1.74 8.18 1.53
C THR A 61 2.82 9.27 1.58
N LEU A 62 2.47 10.51 1.21
CA LEU A 62 3.41 11.63 1.06
C LEU A 62 3.73 12.36 2.37
N GLN A 63 2.86 12.29 3.39
CA GLN A 63 3.08 12.92 4.70
C GLN A 63 4.46 12.61 5.32
N PRO A 64 4.88 11.35 5.50
CA PRO A 64 6.21 11.04 6.07
C PRO A 64 7.37 11.52 5.18
N MET A 65 7.18 11.55 3.86
CA MET A 65 8.21 12.02 2.93
C MET A 65 8.50 13.51 3.15
N ARG A 66 7.47 14.32 3.37
CA ARG A 66 7.62 15.76 3.69
C ARG A 66 8.26 16.01 5.05
N ARG A 67 8.06 15.12 6.01
CA ARG A 67 8.53 15.31 7.39
C ARG A 67 9.95 14.83 7.64
N PHE A 68 10.36 13.74 6.99
CA PHE A 68 11.63 13.06 7.29
C PHE A 68 12.56 12.90 6.08
N GLY A 69 12.07 13.13 4.86
CA GLY A 69 12.91 13.06 3.66
C GLY A 69 13.50 11.67 3.38
N PHE A 70 12.77 10.59 3.72
CA PHE A 70 13.17 9.20 3.47
C PHE A 70 13.57 8.94 2.00
N ASP A 71 14.25 7.84 1.74
CA ASP A 71 14.74 7.48 0.39
C ASP A 71 13.71 6.74 -0.45
N ALA A 72 12.65 6.25 0.18
CA ALA A 72 11.52 5.61 -0.48
C ALA A 72 10.19 5.94 0.20
N ALA A 73 9.16 6.12 -0.62
CA ALA A 73 7.77 6.08 -0.19
C ALA A 73 7.23 4.66 -0.40
N ILE A 74 6.34 4.19 0.48
CA ILE A 74 5.56 2.98 0.27
C ILE A 74 4.09 3.38 0.14
N VAL A 75 3.42 2.91 -0.89
CA VAL A 75 2.01 3.24 -1.14
C VAL A 75 1.15 2.88 0.07
N PHE A 76 0.24 3.76 0.44
CA PHE A 76 -0.76 3.45 1.47
C PHE A 76 -1.85 2.55 0.86
N ALA A 77 -1.82 1.27 1.22
CA ALA A 77 -2.80 0.26 0.83
C ALA A 77 -2.87 -0.83 1.93
N ASP A 78 -3.63 -1.89 1.68
CA ASP A 78 -3.71 -3.04 2.58
C ASP A 78 -3.62 -4.36 1.81
N ILE A 79 -3.06 -5.40 2.43
CA ILE A 79 -2.94 -6.73 1.80
C ILE A 79 -4.31 -7.40 1.61
N LEU A 80 -5.31 -7.04 2.43
CA LEU A 80 -6.64 -7.62 2.43
C LEU A 80 -7.56 -7.05 1.34
N LEU A 81 -7.07 -6.09 0.55
CA LEU A 81 -7.74 -5.65 -0.67
C LEU A 81 -7.84 -6.79 -1.71
N ILE A 82 -6.91 -7.75 -1.69
CA ILE A 82 -6.93 -8.92 -2.58
C ILE A 82 -8.11 -9.85 -2.26
N PRO A 83 -8.28 -10.36 -1.02
CA PRO A 83 -9.49 -11.08 -0.60
C PRO A 83 -10.79 -10.35 -0.97
N ARG A 84 -10.82 -9.03 -0.74
CA ARG A 84 -11.99 -8.22 -1.11
C ARG A 84 -12.26 -8.25 -2.61
N ALA A 85 -11.23 -8.10 -3.44
CA ALA A 85 -11.33 -8.18 -4.90
C ALA A 85 -11.74 -9.59 -5.38
N LEU A 86 -11.41 -10.64 -4.62
CA LEU A 86 -11.83 -12.03 -4.87
C LEU A 86 -13.24 -12.34 -4.36
N GLY A 87 -13.94 -11.36 -3.80
CA GLY A 87 -15.34 -11.46 -3.41
C GLY A 87 -15.60 -11.81 -1.95
N GLN A 88 -14.57 -11.85 -1.10
CA GLN A 88 -14.77 -12.00 0.35
C GLN A 88 -15.16 -10.64 0.97
N ASP A 89 -16.04 -10.66 1.96
CA ASP A 89 -16.32 -9.45 2.75
C ASP A 89 -15.15 -9.17 3.68
N VAL A 90 -14.73 -7.91 3.73
CA VAL A 90 -13.60 -7.44 4.55
C VAL A 90 -14.01 -6.13 5.20
N TRP A 91 -13.94 -6.06 6.52
CA TRP A 91 -14.17 -4.82 7.27
C TRP A 91 -13.16 -4.68 8.42
N PHE A 92 -13.11 -3.48 8.99
CA PHE A 92 -12.19 -3.16 10.07
C PHE A 92 -13.00 -2.69 11.27
N GLU A 93 -12.87 -3.40 12.37
CA GLU A 93 -13.50 -3.04 13.63
C GLU A 93 -12.60 -2.11 14.44
N ALA A 94 -13.21 -1.15 15.13
CA ALA A 94 -12.48 -0.16 15.89
C ALA A 94 -11.76 -0.84 17.06
N GLY A 95 -10.44 -0.96 16.96
CA GLY A 95 -9.59 -1.53 18.01
C GLY A 95 -9.29 -3.03 17.87
N GLU A 96 -10.02 -3.78 17.04
CA GLU A 96 -9.88 -5.24 16.95
C GLU A 96 -9.16 -5.74 15.68
N GLY A 97 -8.93 -4.85 14.71
CA GLY A 97 -8.22 -5.21 13.46
C GLY A 97 -9.17 -5.60 12.33
N PRO A 98 -8.66 -6.19 11.24
CA PRO A 98 -9.50 -6.65 10.14
C PRO A 98 -10.30 -7.90 10.52
N ARG A 99 -11.51 -7.99 9.99
CA ARG A 99 -12.39 -9.16 10.02
C ARG A 99 -12.72 -9.55 8.59
N LEU A 100 -12.88 -10.85 8.36
CA LEU A 100 -13.27 -11.37 7.06
C LEU A 100 -14.57 -12.17 7.19
N GLY A 101 -15.41 -12.08 6.16
CA GLY A 101 -16.64 -12.86 6.07
C GLY A 101 -16.34 -14.31 5.69
N GLU A 102 -17.41 -15.08 5.44
CA GLU A 102 -17.29 -16.45 4.95
C GLU A 102 -16.40 -16.52 3.70
N MET A 103 -15.49 -17.49 3.68
CA MET A 103 -14.58 -17.69 2.57
C MET A 103 -15.38 -18.09 1.31
N PRO A 104 -15.26 -17.36 0.18
CA PRO A 104 -15.93 -17.75 -1.05
C PRO A 104 -15.40 -19.11 -1.55
N SER A 105 -16.22 -19.84 -2.31
CA SER A 105 -15.75 -21.07 -2.95
C SER A 105 -14.60 -20.79 -3.92
N VAL A 106 -13.78 -21.81 -4.19
CA VAL A 106 -12.65 -21.68 -5.13
C VAL A 106 -13.13 -21.26 -6.52
N GLU A 107 -14.29 -21.75 -6.94
CA GLU A 107 -14.94 -21.39 -8.20
C GLU A 107 -15.32 -19.91 -8.21
N ALA A 108 -15.99 -19.43 -7.15
CA ALA A 108 -16.41 -18.03 -7.04
C ALA A 108 -15.21 -17.07 -7.05
N MET A 109 -14.12 -17.42 -6.35
CA MET A 109 -12.89 -16.61 -6.37
C MET A 109 -12.22 -16.62 -7.74
N ARG A 110 -12.22 -17.77 -8.43
CA ARG A 110 -11.67 -17.89 -9.79
C ARG A 110 -12.41 -16.99 -10.77
N ASP A 111 -13.74 -16.96 -10.70
CA ASP A 111 -14.58 -16.12 -11.55
C ASP A 111 -14.31 -14.62 -11.33
N LYS A 112 -13.88 -14.23 -10.12
CA LYS A 112 -13.51 -12.84 -9.79
C LYS A 112 -12.06 -12.49 -10.11
N ALA A 113 -11.16 -13.47 -10.15
CA ALA A 113 -9.72 -13.24 -10.29
C ALA A 113 -9.36 -12.49 -11.59
N GLU A 114 -10.03 -12.78 -12.70
CA GLU A 114 -9.82 -12.07 -13.97
C GLU A 114 -10.18 -10.57 -13.88
N GLY A 115 -11.20 -10.23 -13.09
CA GLY A 115 -11.65 -8.85 -12.86
C GLY A 115 -10.95 -8.11 -11.72
N ALA A 116 -10.05 -8.77 -10.98
CA ALA A 116 -9.43 -8.21 -9.79
C ALA A 116 -8.61 -6.94 -10.07
N GLY A 117 -8.02 -6.84 -11.27
CA GLY A 117 -7.29 -5.64 -11.69
C GLY A 117 -8.18 -4.38 -11.75
N GLU A 118 -9.41 -4.50 -12.27
CA GLU A 118 -10.35 -3.38 -12.29
C GLU A 118 -10.85 -3.05 -10.88
N ALA A 119 -11.09 -4.07 -10.04
CA ALA A 119 -11.46 -3.86 -8.64
C ALA A 119 -10.37 -3.10 -7.83
N LEU A 120 -9.09 -3.28 -8.20
CA LEU A 120 -7.94 -2.64 -7.56
C LEU A 120 -7.42 -1.41 -8.32
N LYS A 121 -8.15 -0.94 -9.34
CA LYS A 121 -7.73 0.20 -10.18
C LYS A 121 -7.43 1.47 -9.40
N SER A 122 -8.21 1.73 -8.36
CA SER A 122 -7.99 2.84 -7.42
C SER A 122 -6.58 2.82 -6.80
N ILE A 123 -6.02 1.65 -6.51
CA ILE A 123 -4.65 1.51 -5.99
C ILE A 123 -3.62 1.86 -7.05
N GLY A 124 -3.89 1.50 -8.32
CA GLY A 124 -3.11 1.96 -9.46
C GLY A 124 -3.14 3.49 -9.62
N GLN A 125 -4.31 4.11 -9.44
CA GLN A 125 -4.47 5.56 -9.45
C GLN A 125 -3.68 6.22 -8.32
N THR A 126 -3.70 5.65 -7.10
CA THR A 126 -2.88 6.12 -5.97
C THR A 126 -1.40 6.09 -6.32
N LEU A 127 -0.90 5.01 -6.92
CA LEU A 127 0.50 4.90 -7.35
C LEU A 127 0.88 6.00 -8.34
N SER A 128 0.02 6.28 -9.33
CA SER A 128 0.23 7.35 -10.30
C SER A 128 0.31 8.71 -9.63
N LEU A 129 -0.67 9.05 -8.76
CA LEU A 129 -0.72 10.31 -8.03
C LEU A 129 0.51 10.51 -7.13
N VAL A 130 0.91 9.46 -6.41
CA VAL A 130 2.12 9.50 -5.58
C VAL A 130 3.34 9.71 -6.45
N ARG A 131 3.47 9.01 -7.59
CA ARG A 131 4.63 9.17 -8.46
C ARG A 131 4.74 10.58 -9.03
N GLU A 132 3.64 11.20 -9.43
CA GLU A 132 3.58 12.57 -9.95
C GLU A 132 4.05 13.61 -8.91
N GLN A 133 3.72 13.40 -7.63
CA GLN A 133 4.00 14.35 -6.55
C GLN A 133 5.30 14.05 -5.79
N LEU A 134 5.75 12.80 -5.80
CA LEU A 134 6.96 12.36 -5.10
C LEU A 134 8.19 12.83 -5.87
N ASP A 135 9.18 13.36 -5.15
CA ASP A 135 10.48 13.72 -5.69
C ASP A 135 11.06 12.57 -6.55
N PRO A 136 11.44 12.80 -7.82
CA PRO A 136 11.95 11.76 -8.72
C PRO A 136 13.19 11.02 -8.19
N SER A 137 13.97 11.64 -7.31
CA SER A 137 15.13 11.01 -6.65
C SER A 137 14.75 9.96 -5.59
N LYS A 138 13.47 9.87 -5.24
CA LYS A 138 12.92 8.93 -4.24
C LYS A 138 12.21 7.77 -4.92
N ALA A 139 12.41 6.57 -4.38
CA ALA A 139 11.74 5.38 -4.87
C ALA A 139 10.27 5.33 -4.41
N LEU A 140 9.41 4.71 -5.21
CA LEU A 140 8.04 4.38 -4.84
C LEU A 140 7.91 2.85 -4.77
N ILE A 141 7.53 2.35 -3.61
CA ILE A 141 7.35 0.93 -3.31
C ILE A 141 5.86 0.60 -3.42
N GLY A 142 5.51 -0.28 -4.37
CA GLY A 142 4.26 -1.04 -4.36
C GLY A 142 4.41 -2.31 -3.54
N PHE A 143 3.31 -2.89 -3.05
CA PHE A 143 3.37 -4.14 -2.30
C PHE A 143 2.08 -4.95 -2.42
N ALA A 144 2.17 -6.24 -2.08
CA ALA A 144 1.05 -7.16 -1.91
C ALA A 144 1.39 -8.17 -0.81
N GLY A 145 0.37 -8.78 -0.21
CA GLY A 145 0.57 -9.91 0.71
C GLY A 145 1.00 -11.17 -0.03
N ALA A 146 1.85 -11.99 0.60
CA ALA A 146 2.19 -13.29 0.04
C ALA A 146 0.97 -14.23 0.05
N PRO A 147 0.86 -15.19 -0.90
CA PRO A 147 -0.31 -16.07 -1.00
C PRO A 147 -0.68 -16.77 0.31
N TRP A 148 0.31 -17.33 1.02
CA TRP A 148 0.09 -17.99 2.30
C TRP A 148 -0.45 -17.03 3.37
N THR A 149 0.17 -15.84 3.53
CA THR A 149 -0.29 -14.84 4.50
C THR A 149 -1.71 -14.38 4.20
N VAL A 150 -2.04 -14.16 2.93
CA VAL A 150 -3.40 -13.76 2.55
C VAL A 150 -4.38 -14.90 2.84
N ALA A 151 -4.04 -16.14 2.49
CA ALA A 151 -4.87 -17.30 2.76
C ALA A 151 -5.15 -17.51 4.26
N THR A 152 -4.18 -17.28 5.15
CA THR A 152 -4.41 -17.40 6.60
C THR A 152 -5.46 -16.40 7.09
N TYR A 153 -5.50 -15.17 6.55
CA TYR A 153 -6.59 -14.24 6.87
C TYR A 153 -7.94 -14.68 6.29
N MET A 154 -7.94 -15.24 5.09
CA MET A 154 -9.17 -15.70 4.44
C MET A 154 -9.82 -16.89 5.16
N LEU A 155 -8.99 -17.73 5.81
CA LEU A 155 -9.41 -18.93 6.54
C LEU A 155 -9.80 -18.65 8.01
N ASP A 156 -9.02 -17.82 8.70
CA ASP A 156 -9.13 -17.60 10.16
C ASP A 156 -9.76 -16.24 10.55
N GLY A 157 -10.20 -15.45 9.56
CA GLY A 157 -10.62 -14.04 9.72
C GLY A 157 -12.00 -13.79 10.31
#